data_AF-A0A077R1H1-F1
#
_entry.id   AF-A0A077R1H1-F1
#
_cell.length_a   1.000
_cell.length_b   1.000
_cell.length_c   1.000
_cell.angle_alpha   90.00
_cell.angle_beta   90.00
_cell.angle_gamma   90.00
#
_symmetry.space_group_name_H-M   'P 1'
#
loop_
_entity.id
_entity.type
_entity.pdbx_description
1 polymer ?
#
loop_
_entity_poly.entity_id
_entity_poly.type
_entity_poly.pdbx_seq_one_letter_code
_entity_poly.pdbx_strand_id
1 'polypeptide(L)'
;MPSQDEYQATLAEELEVLESIYIDELEKISSEELHIRIEPEEDVLPLLFSIGLAPGQVPTESVEDGSPSPIVLSLRINYTPEYPDAPPNMSIHVLRDKKGVLGPVISDDDDDDNIEYTASASRPAVDELQSGLDEVAQESLGMSMVFTLASHLRESVTTLIQRRVQVIEAEASAKREAEIEAEAEKFRGTAVTPDRFAEWRIKFMQEMAEKEKKVEDAKMSKLSAREREDYKKSKAKPSGKQLFEKGGTFEEDDADEEGVQEVDWSLYTRDQRERERREQEEQDELANRTHILAFDEEDDD
;
A
#
# COMPACT_ATOMS: atom_id res chain seq x y z
N MET A 1 -5.35 39.99 46.47
CA MET A 1 -5.29 38.53 46.59
C MET A 1 -6.58 38.09 47.22
N PRO A 2 -7.28 37.10 46.64
CA PRO A 2 -8.40 36.48 47.31
C PRO A 2 -8.00 36.09 48.73
N SER A 3 -8.94 36.19 49.66
CA SER A 3 -8.73 35.65 51.00
C SER A 3 -8.46 34.14 50.91
N GLN A 4 -7.69 33.59 51.85
CA GLN A 4 -7.43 32.14 51.89
C GLN A 4 -8.72 31.31 51.81
N ASP A 5 -9.81 31.84 52.37
CA ASP A 5 -11.13 31.21 52.35
C ASP A 5 -11.75 31.19 50.94
N GLU A 6 -11.61 32.26 50.16
CA GLU A 6 -12.08 32.31 48.76
C GLU A 6 -11.29 31.34 47.88
N TYR A 7 -9.97 31.25 48.08
CA TYR A 7 -9.13 30.28 47.36
C TYR A 7 -9.57 28.84 47.62
N GLN A 8 -9.77 28.49 48.90
CA GLN A 8 -10.23 27.16 49.29
C GLN A 8 -11.64 26.85 48.76
N ALA A 9 -12.52 27.85 48.71
CA ALA A 9 -13.84 27.68 48.12
C ALA A 9 -13.76 27.38 46.61
N THR A 10 -12.94 28.13 45.85
CA THR A 10 -12.74 27.87 44.42
C THR A 10 -12.16 26.49 44.15
N LEU A 11 -11.16 26.05 44.94
CA LEU A 11 -10.64 24.69 44.83
C LEU A 11 -11.69 23.63 45.13
N ALA A 12 -12.51 23.84 46.16
CA ALA A 12 -13.55 22.89 46.54
C ALA A 12 -14.62 22.76 45.45
N GLU A 13 -15.02 23.88 44.82
CA GLU A 13 -15.92 23.88 43.68
C GLU A 13 -15.32 23.13 42.48
N GLU A 14 -14.05 23.37 42.15
CA GLU A 14 -13.36 22.62 41.09
C GLU A 14 -13.30 21.12 41.40
N LEU A 15 -12.96 20.75 42.63
CA LEU A 15 -12.90 19.35 43.06
C LEU A 15 -14.27 18.66 42.96
N GLU A 16 -15.36 19.32 43.33
CA GLU A 16 -16.71 18.77 43.19
C GLU A 16 -17.05 18.52 41.70
N VAL A 17 -16.68 19.46 40.82
CA VAL A 17 -16.84 19.29 39.37
C VAL A 17 -16.03 18.12 38.87
N LEU A 18 -14.76 17.99 39.28
CA LEU A 18 -13.89 16.88 38.87
C LEU A 18 -14.40 15.53 39.39
N GLU A 19 -14.90 15.46 40.62
CA GLU A 19 -15.53 14.26 41.19
C GLU A 19 -16.78 13.83 40.37
N SER A 20 -17.51 14.80 39.78
CA SER A 20 -18.66 14.53 38.93
C SER A 20 -18.30 14.10 37.50
N ILE A 21 -17.20 14.62 36.95
CA ILE A 21 -16.71 14.27 35.61
C ILE A 21 -16.00 12.91 35.64
N TYR A 22 -15.19 12.68 36.68
CA TYR A 22 -14.27 11.55 36.80
C TYR A 22 -14.67 10.61 37.94
N ILE A 23 -15.89 10.08 37.89
CA ILE A 23 -16.50 9.28 38.97
C ILE A 23 -15.66 8.04 39.33
N ASP A 24 -15.15 7.33 38.32
CA ASP A 24 -14.40 6.08 38.49
C ASP A 24 -12.88 6.25 38.27
N GLU A 25 -12.45 7.43 37.80
CA GLU A 25 -11.10 7.74 37.36
C GLU A 25 -10.31 8.58 38.37
N LEU A 26 -11.01 9.36 39.22
CA LEU A 26 -10.38 10.26 40.17
C LEU A 26 -10.13 9.60 41.53
N GLU A 27 -8.88 9.69 41.99
CA GLU A 27 -8.46 9.32 43.33
C GLU A 27 -8.02 10.57 44.10
N LYS A 28 -8.80 10.94 45.10
CA LYS A 28 -8.53 12.08 45.97
C LYS A 28 -7.70 11.65 47.17
N ILE A 29 -6.44 12.07 47.19
CA ILE A 29 -5.51 11.77 48.30
C ILE A 29 -5.65 12.81 49.39
N SER A 30 -5.75 14.07 49.01
CA SER A 30 -5.96 15.19 49.93
C SER A 30 -6.76 16.33 49.27
N SER A 31 -6.91 17.46 49.96
CA SER A 31 -7.48 18.68 49.37
C SER A 31 -6.54 19.34 48.35
N GLU A 32 -5.25 19.03 48.41
CA GLU A 32 -4.21 19.62 47.56
C GLU A 32 -3.65 18.61 46.56
N GLU A 33 -3.89 17.31 46.74
CA GLU A 33 -3.37 16.25 45.87
C GLU A 33 -4.49 15.35 45.35
N LEU A 34 -4.54 15.21 44.02
CA LEU A 34 -5.44 14.32 43.33
C LEU A 34 -4.72 13.60 42.20
N HIS A 35 -5.12 12.36 41.94
CA HIS A 35 -4.62 11.55 40.83
C HIS A 35 -5.80 11.23 39.91
N ILE A 36 -5.66 11.48 38.61
CA ILE A 36 -6.68 11.13 37.61
C ILE A 36 -6.15 10.01 36.75
N ARG A 37 -6.86 8.88 36.71
CA ARG A 37 -6.56 7.77 35.80
C ARG A 37 -7.00 8.16 34.39
N ILE A 38 -6.07 8.16 33.45
CA ILE A 38 -6.30 8.50 32.05
C ILE A 38 -6.12 7.26 31.20
N GLU A 39 -7.18 6.91 30.48
CA GLU A 39 -7.18 5.88 29.45
C GLU A 39 -7.32 6.54 28.07
N PRO A 40 -6.68 5.99 27.02
CA PRO A 40 -6.84 6.49 25.66
C PRO A 40 -8.30 6.31 25.18
N GLU A 41 -8.66 7.04 24.13
CA GLU A 41 -10.01 6.96 23.57
C GLU A 41 -10.33 5.56 23.02
N GLU A 42 -11.62 5.18 23.06
CA GLU A 42 -12.07 3.83 22.68
C GLU A 42 -11.80 3.50 21.21
N ASP A 43 -11.71 4.52 20.35
CA ASP A 43 -11.45 4.39 18.92
C ASP A 43 -10.06 3.82 18.61
N VAL A 44 -9.07 4.08 19.47
CA VAL A 44 -7.69 3.59 19.31
C VAL A 44 -7.42 2.29 20.07
N LEU A 45 -8.32 1.85 20.95
CA LEU A 45 -8.16 0.58 21.68
C LEU A 45 -8.03 -0.64 20.75
N PRO A 46 -8.83 -0.80 19.67
CA PRO A 46 -8.64 -1.91 18.73
C PRO A 46 -7.25 -1.91 18.10
N LEU A 47 -6.71 -0.71 17.80
CA LEU A 47 -5.37 -0.57 17.25
C LEU A 47 -4.33 -1.04 18.28
N LEU A 48 -4.44 -0.63 19.54
CA LEU A 48 -3.54 -1.09 20.61
C LEU A 48 -3.53 -2.61 20.77
N PHE A 49 -4.69 -3.26 20.75
CA PHE A 49 -4.78 -4.71 20.87
C PHE A 49 -4.09 -5.43 19.71
N SER A 50 -4.12 -4.85 18.51
CA SER A 50 -3.49 -5.40 17.30
C SER A 50 -1.97 -5.19 17.20
N ILE A 51 -1.40 -4.24 17.95
CA ILE A 51 0.05 -4.02 17.95
C ILE A 51 0.78 -5.30 18.38
N GLY A 52 1.77 -5.71 17.59
CA GLY A 52 2.59 -6.90 17.85
C GLY A 52 1.99 -8.23 17.36
N LEU A 53 0.84 -8.22 16.70
CA LEU A 53 0.26 -9.43 16.08
C LEU A 53 0.74 -9.63 14.64
N ALA A 54 0.79 -10.88 14.21
CA ALA A 54 1.06 -11.22 12.82
C ALA A 54 -0.17 -10.91 11.92
N PRO A 55 0.04 -10.66 10.61
CA PRO A 55 -1.07 -10.46 9.68
C PRO A 55 -2.07 -11.63 9.71
N GLY A 56 -3.35 -11.35 9.95
CA GLY A 56 -4.43 -12.34 9.99
C GLY A 56 -4.66 -12.99 11.37
N GLN A 57 -3.88 -12.64 12.40
CA GLN A 57 -4.21 -12.97 13.78
C GLN A 57 -5.23 -11.99 14.35
N VAL A 58 -6.28 -12.51 14.98
CA VAL A 58 -7.19 -11.70 15.78
C VAL A 58 -6.58 -11.48 17.17
N PRO A 59 -6.72 -10.27 17.75
CA PRO A 59 -6.34 -10.06 19.14
C PRO A 59 -7.09 -11.02 20.07
N THR A 60 -6.39 -11.53 21.08
CA THR A 60 -6.98 -12.36 22.14
C THR A 60 -7.74 -11.54 23.18
N GLU A 61 -7.36 -10.27 23.32
CA GLU A 61 -8.00 -9.29 24.21
C GLU A 61 -8.70 -8.26 23.32
N SER A 62 -9.92 -7.89 23.71
CA SER A 62 -10.74 -6.91 22.99
C SER A 62 -11.56 -6.08 23.96
N VAL A 63 -12.00 -4.89 23.52
CA VAL A 63 -12.91 -4.04 24.29
C VAL A 63 -14.25 -4.75 24.52
N GLU A 64 -14.72 -5.51 23.52
CA GLU A 64 -15.98 -6.26 23.56
C GLU A 64 -15.98 -7.36 24.64
N ASP A 65 -14.82 -7.96 24.92
CA ASP A 65 -14.64 -8.97 25.98
C ASP A 65 -14.46 -8.34 27.38
N GLY A 66 -14.56 -7.02 27.51
CA GLY A 66 -14.29 -6.31 28.76
C GLY A 66 -12.82 -6.38 29.18
N SER A 67 -11.91 -6.59 28.22
CA SER A 67 -10.48 -6.60 28.51
C SER A 67 -10.03 -5.18 28.88
N PRO A 68 -9.24 -5.02 29.95
CA PRO A 68 -8.79 -3.70 30.37
C PRO A 68 -7.84 -3.09 29.34
N SER A 69 -7.84 -1.75 29.23
CA SER A 69 -6.97 -1.03 28.29
C SER A 69 -5.50 -1.48 28.41
N PRO A 70 -4.79 -1.69 27.27
CA PRO A 70 -3.36 -2.03 27.28
C PRO A 70 -2.47 -0.90 27.82
N ILE A 71 -2.96 0.35 27.79
CA ILE A 71 -2.25 1.54 28.26
C ILE A 71 -3.13 2.28 29.26
N VAL A 72 -2.56 2.55 30.44
CA VAL A 72 -3.23 3.32 31.50
C VAL A 72 -2.21 4.25 32.12
N LEU A 73 -2.55 5.54 32.19
CA LEU A 73 -1.75 6.58 32.82
C LEU A 73 -2.42 7.11 34.09
N SER A 74 -1.63 7.69 34.97
CA SER A 74 -2.08 8.45 36.14
C SER A 74 -1.47 9.85 36.07
N LEU A 75 -2.35 10.85 35.93
CA LEU A 75 -1.98 12.25 36.03
C LEU A 75 -2.04 12.65 37.50
N ARG A 76 -0.88 12.86 38.13
CA ARG A 76 -0.79 13.33 39.51
C ARG A 76 -0.72 14.84 39.51
N ILE A 77 -1.61 15.46 40.27
CA ILE A 77 -1.73 16.91 40.39
C ILE A 77 -1.61 17.28 41.85
N ASN A 78 -0.73 18.23 42.13
CA ASN A 78 -0.58 18.86 43.43
C ASN A 78 -0.77 20.38 43.29
N TYR A 79 -1.85 20.90 43.87
CA TYR A 79 -2.21 22.32 43.82
C TYR A 79 -1.17 23.17 44.55
N THR A 80 -0.80 24.29 43.95
CA THR A 80 0.11 25.29 44.54
C THR A 80 -0.71 26.41 45.18
N PRO A 81 -0.22 27.09 46.24
CA PRO A 81 -0.94 28.23 46.85
C PRO A 81 -1.27 29.36 45.87
N GLU A 82 -0.54 29.45 44.76
CA GLU A 82 -0.70 30.43 43.70
C GLU A 82 -1.62 29.96 42.56
N TYR A 83 -2.15 28.74 42.60
CA TYR A 83 -3.14 28.28 41.64
C TYR A 83 -4.44 29.12 41.74
N PRO A 84 -5.17 29.37 40.64
CA PRO A 84 -4.87 29.04 39.24
C PRO A 84 -3.97 30.05 38.52
N ASP A 85 -3.43 31.06 39.22
CA ASP A 85 -2.55 32.08 38.63
C ASP A 85 -1.15 31.52 38.30
N ALA A 86 -0.76 30.41 38.93
CA ALA A 86 0.41 29.61 38.63
C ALA A 86 0.02 28.16 38.33
N PRO A 87 0.81 27.42 37.54
CA PRO A 87 0.49 26.03 37.23
C PRO A 87 0.62 25.15 38.48
N PRO A 88 -0.20 24.09 38.60
CA PRO A 88 -0.01 23.09 39.64
C PRO A 88 1.24 22.24 39.35
N ASN A 89 1.75 21.55 40.36
CA ASN A 89 2.78 20.54 40.12
C ASN A 89 2.11 19.32 39.51
N MET A 90 2.48 18.97 38.27
CA MET A 90 1.89 17.85 37.56
C MET A 90 2.94 16.83 37.12
N SER A 91 2.62 15.54 37.24
CA SER A 91 3.51 14.46 36.79
C SER A 91 2.72 13.29 36.23
N ILE A 92 3.21 12.73 35.12
CA ILE A 92 2.61 11.57 34.47
C ILE A 92 3.27 10.29 35.00
N HIS A 93 2.47 9.37 35.54
CA HIS A 93 2.89 8.03 35.91
C HIS A 93 2.25 6.99 35.00
N VAL A 94 3.06 6.10 34.42
CA VAL A 94 2.56 4.97 33.61
C VAL A 94 2.14 3.85 34.55
N LEU A 95 0.84 3.58 34.65
CA LEU A 95 0.31 2.45 35.43
C LEU A 95 0.36 1.15 34.62
N ARG A 96 0.20 1.25 33.29
CA ARG A 96 0.23 0.10 32.39
C ARG A 96 0.69 0.50 31.00
N ASP A 97 1.59 -0.28 30.43
CA ASP A 97 1.98 -0.22 29.01
C ASP A 97 2.43 -1.62 28.54
N LYS A 98 1.45 -2.51 28.30
CA LYS A 98 1.74 -3.91 27.89
C LYS A 98 2.42 -4.01 26.52
N LYS A 99 2.23 -3.01 25.67
CA LYS A 99 2.64 -3.03 24.25
C LYS A 99 3.94 -2.24 24.00
N GLY A 100 4.47 -1.55 25.01
CA GLY A 100 5.69 -0.75 24.90
C GLY A 100 5.53 0.46 24.00
N VAL A 101 4.32 1.01 23.91
CA VAL A 101 4.02 2.14 23.02
C VAL A 101 4.65 3.42 23.55
N LEU A 102 4.75 3.56 24.87
CA LEU A 102 5.31 4.73 25.55
C LEU A 102 6.80 4.57 25.87
N GLY A 103 7.40 3.41 25.57
CA GLY A 103 8.82 3.14 25.83
C GLY A 103 9.11 1.66 26.03
N PRO A 104 10.36 1.29 26.32
CA PRO A 104 10.72 -0.09 26.60
C PRO A 104 9.84 -0.65 27.74
N VAL A 105 9.23 -1.80 27.47
CA VAL A 105 8.38 -2.51 28.44
C VAL A 105 9.28 -2.92 29.61
N ILE A 106 8.92 -2.47 30.81
CA ILE A 106 9.46 -3.06 32.05
C ILE A 106 8.70 -4.38 32.17
N SER A 107 9.40 -5.50 32.04
CA SER A 107 8.83 -6.83 32.20
C SER A 107 8.28 -7.00 33.62
N ASP A 108 6.96 -7.19 33.75
CA ASP A 108 6.31 -7.61 35.00
C ASP A 108 6.56 -9.11 35.33
N ASP A 109 7.31 -9.83 34.48
CA ASP A 109 7.64 -11.27 34.63
C ASP A 109 8.92 -11.54 35.45
N ASP A 110 9.62 -10.50 35.93
CA ASP A 110 10.78 -10.68 36.80
C ASP A 110 10.33 -10.69 38.29
N ASP A 111 10.05 -11.90 38.76
CA ASP A 111 9.93 -12.34 40.16
C ASP A 111 11.28 -12.20 40.92
N ASP A 112 12.01 -11.10 40.73
CA ASP A 112 13.32 -10.85 41.34
C ASP A 112 13.34 -9.47 42.03
N ASP A 113 13.83 -9.45 43.27
CA ASP A 113 13.91 -8.35 44.24
C ASP A 113 14.78 -7.15 43.78
N ASN A 114 14.54 -6.59 42.59
CA ASN A 114 15.34 -5.52 41.99
C ASN A 114 14.49 -4.41 41.34
N ILE A 115 13.36 -4.09 41.97
CA ILE A 115 12.46 -2.99 41.59
C ILE A 115 13.07 -1.60 41.86
N GLU A 116 14.18 -1.51 42.61
CA GLU A 116 14.77 -0.24 43.05
C GLU A 116 15.73 0.42 42.04
N TYR A 117 16.16 -0.27 40.96
CA TYR A 117 17.23 0.22 40.07
C TYR A 117 16.84 0.65 38.65
N THR A 118 15.57 0.54 38.23
CA THR A 118 15.14 0.85 36.85
C THR A 118 14.08 1.95 36.73
N ALA A 119 13.79 2.67 37.82
CA ALA A 119 12.87 3.82 37.84
C ALA A 119 13.39 5.09 37.10
N SER A 120 14.57 5.02 36.45
CA SER A 120 15.21 6.16 35.76
C SER A 120 15.31 6.01 34.24
N ALA A 121 14.69 4.98 33.63
CA ALA A 121 14.62 4.91 32.18
C ALA A 121 13.68 6.02 31.68
N SER A 122 14.25 7.16 31.29
CA SER A 122 13.54 8.25 30.60
C SER A 122 12.74 7.65 29.45
N ARG A 123 11.42 7.76 29.57
CA ARG A 123 10.47 7.38 28.54
C ARG A 123 10.27 8.62 27.68
N PRO A 124 10.86 8.71 26.48
CA PRO A 124 10.82 9.95 25.70
C PRO A 124 9.39 10.34 25.30
N ALA A 125 8.50 9.36 25.16
CA ALA A 125 7.08 9.62 24.93
C ALA A 125 6.40 10.27 26.13
N VAL A 126 6.76 9.88 27.36
CA VAL A 126 6.21 10.51 28.57
C VAL A 126 6.77 11.92 28.72
N ASP A 127 8.05 12.14 28.39
CA ASP A 127 8.66 13.47 28.38
C ASP A 127 7.99 14.40 27.33
N GLU A 128 7.63 13.88 26.15
CA GLU A 128 6.84 14.60 25.14
C GLU A 128 5.45 14.99 25.68
N LEU A 129 4.74 14.04 26.31
CA LEU A 129 3.43 14.30 26.92
C LEU A 129 3.51 15.31 28.07
N GLN A 130 4.55 15.23 28.90
CA GLN A 130 4.78 16.16 30.01
C GLN A 130 5.04 17.58 29.48
N SER A 131 5.87 17.72 28.43
CA SER A 131 6.12 19.01 27.78
C SER A 131 4.85 19.61 27.20
N GLY A 132 3.98 18.80 26.57
CA GLY A 132 2.69 19.28 26.07
C GLY A 132 1.75 19.75 27.18
N LEU A 133 1.73 19.05 28.32
CA LEU A 133 0.98 19.49 29.50
C LEU A 133 1.49 20.82 30.07
N ASP A 134 2.81 21.00 30.14
CA ASP A 134 3.40 22.26 30.62
C ASP A 134 3.02 23.44 29.71
N GLU A 135 2.95 23.23 28.39
CA GLU A 135 2.48 24.23 27.42
C GLU A 135 1.00 24.58 27.66
N VAL A 136 0.13 23.58 27.77
CA VAL A 136 -1.32 23.79 28.02
C VAL A 136 -1.58 24.44 29.38
N ALA A 137 -0.79 24.09 30.39
CA ALA A 137 -0.85 24.72 31.72
C ALA A 137 -0.55 26.21 31.64
N GLN A 138 0.45 26.60 30.85
CA GLN A 138 0.84 27.99 30.67
C GLN A 138 -0.21 28.80 29.89
N GLU A 139 -0.90 28.17 28.94
CA GLU A 139 -2.01 28.78 28.19
C GLU A 139 -3.29 28.95 29.03
N SER A 140 -3.47 28.08 30.02
CA SER A 140 -4.68 28.00 30.85
C SER A 140 -4.58 28.77 32.18
N LEU A 141 -3.53 29.58 32.37
CA LEU A 141 -3.33 30.37 33.59
C LEU A 141 -4.50 31.34 33.85
N GLY A 142 -4.84 31.49 35.13
CA GLY A 142 -5.93 32.34 35.59
C GLY A 142 -7.31 31.68 35.55
N MET A 143 -7.41 30.39 35.17
CA MET A 143 -8.63 29.59 35.22
C MET A 143 -8.34 28.18 35.76
N SER A 144 -9.38 27.51 36.28
CA SER A 144 -9.30 26.09 36.64
C SER A 144 -8.91 25.25 35.41
N MET A 145 -7.74 24.62 35.46
CA MET A 145 -7.12 23.99 34.29
C MET A 145 -7.00 22.47 34.40
N VAL A 146 -7.32 21.85 35.54
CA VAL A 146 -7.12 20.40 35.77
C VAL A 146 -7.89 19.55 34.75
N PHE A 147 -9.15 19.91 34.48
CA PHE A 147 -9.94 19.23 33.46
C PHE A 147 -9.31 19.37 32.06
N THR A 148 -8.83 20.57 31.71
CA THR A 148 -8.17 20.83 30.44
C THR A 148 -6.90 20.00 30.29
N LEU A 149 -6.08 19.92 31.36
CA LEU A 149 -4.87 19.10 31.39
C LEU A 149 -5.19 17.61 31.23
N ALA A 150 -6.17 17.09 31.97
CA ALA A 150 -6.59 15.70 31.86
C ALA A 150 -7.12 15.36 30.46
N SER A 151 -7.90 16.28 29.86
CA SER A 151 -8.45 16.14 28.51
C SER A 151 -7.35 16.18 27.45
N HIS A 152 -6.40 17.11 27.57
CA HIS A 152 -5.26 17.21 26.67
C HIS A 152 -4.34 15.98 26.76
N LEU A 153 -4.10 15.45 27.97
CA LEU A 153 -3.32 14.23 28.15
C LEU A 153 -3.99 13.04 27.44
N ARG A 154 -5.32 12.89 27.59
CA ARG A 154 -6.10 11.85 26.92
C ARG A 154 -5.94 11.93 25.39
N GLU A 155 -6.17 13.10 24.82
CA GLU A 155 -6.04 13.34 23.37
C GLU A 155 -4.60 13.12 22.87
N SER A 156 -3.61 13.59 23.62
CA SER A 156 -2.19 13.47 23.26
C SER A 156 -1.73 12.00 23.25
N VAL A 157 -2.19 11.21 24.23
CA VAL A 157 -1.92 9.76 24.28
C VAL A 157 -2.59 9.04 23.12
N THR A 158 -3.87 9.35 22.83
CA THR A 158 -4.61 8.83 21.67
C THR A 158 -3.84 9.12 20.37
N THR A 159 -3.40 10.37 20.19
CA THR A 159 -2.64 10.79 19.00
C THR A 159 -1.29 10.09 18.90
N LEU A 160 -0.59 9.90 20.02
CA LEU A 160 0.68 9.18 20.07
C LEU A 160 0.52 7.73 19.62
N ILE A 161 -0.54 7.07 20.10
CA ILE A 161 -0.89 5.69 19.72
C ILE A 161 -1.14 5.61 18.21
N GLN A 162 -1.97 6.50 17.67
CA GLN A 162 -2.26 6.53 16.22
C GLN A 162 -0.97 6.71 15.41
N ARG A 163 -0.10 7.64 15.80
CA ARG A 163 1.20 7.87 15.16
C ARG A 163 2.06 6.61 15.18
N ARG A 164 2.08 5.88 16.31
CA ARG A 164 2.87 4.64 16.44
C ARG A 164 2.35 3.53 15.54
N VAL A 165 1.04 3.35 15.50
CA VAL A 165 0.39 2.36 14.63
C VAL A 165 0.68 2.67 13.16
N GLN A 166 0.59 3.94 12.75
CA GLN A 166 0.91 4.37 11.39
C GLN A 166 2.36 4.07 11.01
N VAL A 167 3.32 4.28 11.91
CA VAL A 167 4.74 3.96 11.65
C VAL A 167 4.92 2.46 11.45
N ILE A 168 4.31 1.63 12.30
CA ILE A 168 4.36 0.17 12.19
C ILE A 168 3.73 -0.31 10.88
N GLU A 169 2.56 0.23 10.53
CA GLU A 169 1.87 -0.11 9.29
C GLU A 169 2.66 0.33 8.05
N ALA A 170 3.27 1.51 8.07
CA ALA A 170 4.12 2.02 7.00
C ALA A 170 5.39 1.18 6.81
N GLU A 171 6.02 0.71 7.89
CA GLU A 171 7.15 -0.22 7.80
C GLU A 171 6.72 -1.57 7.21
N ALA A 172 5.56 -2.08 7.64
CA ALA A 172 5.00 -3.32 7.11
C ALA A 172 4.60 -3.20 5.63
N SER A 173 4.03 -2.07 5.21
CA SER A 173 3.68 -1.81 3.82
C SER A 173 4.94 -1.65 2.95
N ALA A 174 5.93 -0.89 3.40
CA ALA A 174 7.21 -0.74 2.70
C ALA A 174 7.93 -2.09 2.51
N LYS A 175 7.90 -2.96 3.53
CA LYS A 175 8.44 -4.31 3.42
C LYS A 175 7.66 -5.15 2.40
N ARG A 176 6.33 -5.09 2.41
CA ARG A 176 5.49 -5.79 1.44
C ARG A 176 5.73 -5.31 0.01
N GLU A 177 5.85 -4.00 -0.19
CA GLU A 177 6.17 -3.41 -1.49
C GLU A 177 7.57 -3.80 -1.96
N ALA A 178 8.56 -3.86 -1.06
CA ALA A 178 9.90 -4.35 -1.41
C ALA A 178 9.89 -5.84 -1.81
N GLU A 179 9.08 -6.67 -1.16
CA GLU A 179 8.89 -8.08 -1.53
C GLU A 179 8.19 -8.20 -2.89
N ILE A 180 7.14 -7.41 -3.14
CA ILE A 180 6.43 -7.36 -4.43
C ILE A 180 7.34 -6.84 -5.54
N GLU A 181 8.15 -5.81 -5.32
CA GLU A 181 9.09 -5.29 -6.33
C GLU A 181 10.18 -6.32 -6.62
N ALA A 182 10.71 -7.03 -5.62
CA ALA A 182 11.67 -8.12 -5.84
C ALA A 182 11.06 -9.31 -6.60
N GLU A 183 9.79 -9.61 -6.38
CA GLU A 183 9.03 -10.59 -7.17
C GLU A 183 8.72 -10.08 -8.58
N ALA A 184 8.36 -8.80 -8.70
CA ALA A 184 8.11 -8.13 -9.97
C ALA A 184 9.40 -8.05 -10.79
N GLU A 185 10.56 -7.80 -10.21
CA GLU A 185 11.86 -7.84 -10.89
C GLU A 185 12.20 -9.25 -11.40
N LYS A 186 11.87 -10.29 -10.62
CA LYS A 186 12.02 -11.69 -11.06
C LYS A 186 11.03 -12.06 -12.17
N PHE A 187 9.84 -11.48 -12.15
CA PHE A 187 8.76 -11.76 -13.10
C PHE A 187 8.73 -10.80 -14.29
N ARG A 188 9.46 -9.68 -14.23
CA ARG A 188 9.62 -8.72 -15.33
C ARG A 188 10.47 -9.40 -16.38
N GLY A 189 9.81 -10.14 -17.26
CA GLY A 189 10.42 -10.72 -18.44
C GLY A 189 11.29 -9.68 -19.14
N THR A 190 12.45 -10.10 -19.65
CA THR A 190 13.31 -9.21 -20.42
C THR A 190 12.53 -8.69 -21.62
N ALA A 191 12.19 -7.40 -21.61
CA ALA A 191 11.63 -6.73 -22.77
C ALA A 191 12.57 -6.96 -23.98
N VAL A 192 11.97 -7.30 -25.11
CA VAL A 192 12.66 -7.47 -26.38
C VAL A 192 13.05 -6.07 -26.88
N THR A 193 14.19 -5.57 -26.40
CA THR A 193 14.79 -4.34 -26.94
C THR A 193 15.40 -4.63 -28.31
N PRO A 194 15.56 -3.62 -29.20
CA PRO A 194 16.13 -3.83 -30.53
C PRO A 194 17.50 -4.52 -30.51
N ASP A 195 18.33 -4.23 -29.51
CA ASP A 195 19.65 -4.85 -29.35
C ASP A 195 19.54 -6.33 -28.93
N ARG A 196 18.67 -6.64 -27.97
CA ARG A 196 18.39 -8.04 -27.57
C ARG A 196 17.72 -8.82 -28.70
N PHE A 197 16.87 -8.17 -29.48
CA PHE A 197 16.28 -8.76 -30.68
C PHE A 197 17.33 -9.03 -31.76
N ALA A 198 18.31 -8.15 -31.93
CA ALA A 198 19.41 -8.37 -32.87
C ALA A 198 20.28 -9.56 -32.45
N GLU A 199 20.64 -9.66 -31.17
CA GLU A 199 21.36 -10.82 -30.62
C GLU A 199 20.56 -12.11 -30.74
N TRP A 200 19.26 -12.05 -30.42
CA TRP A 200 18.35 -13.18 -30.60
C TRP A 200 18.25 -13.57 -32.08
N ARG A 201 18.09 -12.60 -32.99
CA ARG A 201 18.01 -12.81 -34.43
C ARG A 201 19.29 -13.46 -34.96
N ILE A 202 20.46 -13.05 -34.48
CA ILE A 202 21.74 -13.68 -34.84
C ILE A 202 21.75 -15.14 -34.41
N LYS A 203 21.41 -15.44 -33.14
CA LYS A 203 21.33 -16.82 -32.63
C LYS A 203 20.30 -17.66 -33.37
N PHE A 204 19.12 -17.11 -33.65
CA PHE A 204 18.05 -17.77 -34.38
C PHE A 204 18.43 -18.06 -35.83
N MET A 205 19.04 -17.10 -36.52
CA MET A 205 19.55 -17.32 -37.89
C MET A 205 20.66 -18.37 -37.91
N GLN A 206 21.53 -18.41 -36.89
CA GLN A 206 22.54 -19.47 -36.74
C GLN A 206 21.91 -20.84 -36.49
N GLU A 207 20.91 -20.95 -35.63
CA GLU A 207 20.18 -22.20 -35.37
C GLU A 207 19.47 -22.71 -36.64
N MET A 208 18.83 -21.81 -37.38
CA MET A 208 18.18 -22.14 -38.64
C MET A 208 19.18 -22.57 -39.71
N ALA A 209 20.32 -21.90 -39.83
CA ALA A 209 21.38 -22.30 -40.74
C ALA A 209 22.01 -23.64 -40.34
N GLU A 210 22.15 -23.94 -39.05
CA GLU A 210 22.64 -25.23 -38.58
C GLU A 210 21.63 -26.34 -38.86
N LYS A 211 20.33 -26.08 -38.69
CA LYS A 211 19.26 -27.02 -39.03
C LYS A 211 19.20 -27.28 -40.53
N GLU A 212 19.32 -26.23 -41.35
CA GLU A 212 19.40 -26.35 -42.80
C GLU A 212 20.64 -27.14 -43.22
N LYS A 213 21.81 -26.84 -42.65
CA LYS A 213 23.04 -27.59 -42.88
C LYS A 213 22.90 -29.06 -42.48
N LYS A 214 22.27 -29.38 -41.34
CA LYS A 214 21.99 -30.77 -40.95
C LYS A 214 21.05 -31.48 -41.94
N VAL A 215 20.06 -30.78 -42.46
CA VAL A 215 19.15 -31.31 -43.49
C VAL A 215 19.88 -31.50 -44.83
N GLU A 216 20.72 -30.56 -45.23
CA GLU A 216 21.58 -30.68 -46.42
C GLU A 216 22.59 -31.81 -46.26
N ASP A 217 23.27 -31.92 -45.12
CA ASP A 217 24.22 -33.00 -44.82
C ASP A 217 23.52 -34.36 -44.76
N ALA A 218 22.28 -34.44 -44.25
CA ALA A 218 21.47 -35.66 -44.29
C ALA A 218 21.00 -36.01 -45.72
N LYS A 219 20.63 -35.02 -46.53
CA LYS A 219 20.32 -35.22 -47.96
C LYS A 219 21.55 -35.66 -48.72
N MET A 220 22.69 -35.01 -48.49
CA MET A 220 23.98 -35.37 -49.06
C MET A 220 24.43 -36.75 -48.58
N SER A 221 24.20 -37.13 -47.32
CA SER A 221 24.52 -38.47 -46.81
C SER A 221 23.70 -39.58 -47.49
N LYS A 222 22.47 -39.28 -47.91
CA LYS A 222 21.57 -40.21 -48.62
C LYS A 222 21.87 -40.35 -50.12
N LEU A 223 22.62 -39.42 -50.70
CA LEU A 223 22.97 -39.41 -52.13
C LEU A 223 24.33 -40.08 -52.39
N SER A 224 24.45 -40.76 -53.54
CA SER A 224 25.66 -41.45 -53.98
C SER A 224 26.78 -40.45 -54.32
N ALA A 225 28.05 -40.90 -54.35
CA ALA A 225 29.23 -40.05 -54.57
C ALA A 225 29.15 -39.20 -55.85
N ARG A 226 28.52 -39.71 -56.92
CA ARG A 226 28.29 -39.00 -58.18
C ARG A 226 27.24 -37.89 -58.06
N GLU A 227 26.18 -38.12 -57.30
CA GLU A 227 25.08 -37.17 -57.09
C GLU A 227 25.48 -36.02 -56.14
N ARG A 228 26.40 -36.27 -55.20
CA ARG A 228 27.00 -35.22 -54.36
C ARG A 228 27.78 -34.19 -55.18
N GLU A 229 28.44 -34.62 -56.25
CA GLU A 229 29.23 -33.73 -57.11
C GLU A 229 28.32 -32.87 -57.99
N ASP A 230 27.24 -33.46 -58.52
CA ASP A 230 26.22 -32.74 -59.28
C ASP A 230 25.41 -31.74 -58.41
N TYR A 231 25.13 -32.08 -57.15
CA TYR A 231 24.48 -31.16 -56.20
C TYR A 231 25.36 -29.96 -55.84
N LYS A 232 26.67 -30.16 -55.66
CA LYS A 232 27.62 -29.06 -55.48
C LYS A 232 27.68 -28.17 -56.72
N LYS A 233 27.62 -28.77 -57.91
CA LYS A 233 27.65 -28.06 -59.19
C LYS A 233 26.34 -27.33 -59.49
N SER A 234 25.19 -27.82 -59.02
CA SER A 234 23.90 -27.13 -59.14
C SER A 234 23.76 -25.97 -58.15
N LYS A 235 24.26 -26.10 -56.93
CA LYS A 235 24.31 -25.00 -55.94
C LYS A 235 25.25 -23.86 -56.37
N ALA A 236 26.24 -24.16 -57.21
CA ALA A 236 27.12 -23.16 -57.83
C ALA A 236 26.51 -22.45 -59.05
N LYS A 237 25.39 -22.94 -59.60
CA LYS A 237 24.66 -22.22 -60.64
C LYS A 237 23.84 -21.12 -59.97
N PRO A 238 23.92 -19.86 -60.43
CA PRO A 238 23.20 -18.77 -59.79
C PRO A 238 21.69 -19.04 -59.86
N SER A 239 21.02 -18.87 -58.72
CA SER A 239 19.56 -18.96 -58.63
C SER A 239 18.93 -17.87 -59.50
N GLY A 240 17.74 -18.12 -60.06
CA GLY A 240 16.98 -17.11 -60.84
C GLY A 240 16.81 -15.78 -60.10
N LYS A 241 16.68 -15.82 -58.77
CA LYS A 241 16.64 -14.61 -57.92
C LYS A 241 17.97 -13.84 -57.90
N GLN A 242 19.09 -14.56 -57.92
CA GLN A 242 20.44 -13.97 -57.97
C GLN A 242 20.78 -13.42 -59.36
N LEU A 243 20.21 -13.99 -60.43
CA LEU A 243 20.27 -13.42 -61.78
C LEU A 243 19.47 -12.10 -61.86
N PHE A 244 18.33 -12.03 -61.16
CA PHE A 244 17.48 -10.83 -61.13
C PHE A 244 18.12 -9.67 -60.36
N GLU A 245 18.67 -9.92 -59.15
CA GLU A 245 19.31 -8.87 -58.34
C GLU A 245 20.63 -8.33 -58.95
N LYS A 246 21.27 -9.09 -59.85
CA LYS A 246 22.54 -8.70 -60.50
C LYS A 246 22.35 -7.96 -61.83
N GLY A 247 21.12 -7.61 -62.21
CA GLY A 247 20.82 -6.79 -63.38
C GLY A 247 21.00 -7.52 -64.71
N GLY A 248 20.25 -8.62 -64.90
CA GLY A 248 20.10 -9.24 -66.21
C GLY A 248 19.17 -8.41 -67.11
N THR A 249 19.69 -7.95 -68.24
CA THR A 249 18.92 -7.33 -69.32
C THR A 249 17.86 -8.32 -69.83
N PHE A 250 16.59 -8.02 -69.60
CA PHE A 250 15.46 -8.78 -70.15
C PHE A 250 15.13 -8.17 -71.51
N GLU A 251 15.14 -8.97 -72.59
CA GLU A 251 14.49 -8.58 -73.84
C GLU A 251 13.00 -8.46 -73.56
N GLU A 252 12.45 -7.29 -73.87
CA GLU A 252 11.07 -6.86 -73.66
C GLU A 252 10.14 -7.78 -74.50
N ASP A 253 9.61 -8.82 -73.86
CA ASP A 253 8.50 -9.60 -74.40
C ASP A 253 7.21 -8.97 -73.84
N ASP A 254 6.55 -8.23 -74.72
CA ASP A 254 5.35 -7.43 -74.50
C ASP A 254 4.16 -8.38 -74.30
N ALA A 255 4.04 -8.92 -73.09
CA ALA A 255 2.96 -9.82 -72.69
C ALA A 255 2.00 -9.08 -71.76
N ASP A 256 0.97 -8.52 -72.39
CA ASP A 256 -0.26 -7.92 -71.87
C ASP A 256 -0.48 -7.96 -70.34
N GLU A 257 -0.39 -6.78 -69.75
CA GLU A 257 -0.67 -6.43 -68.35
C GLU A 257 -2.18 -6.37 -68.05
N GLU A 258 -2.97 -7.36 -68.48
CA GLU A 258 -4.40 -7.46 -68.15
C GLU A 258 -4.63 -8.50 -67.04
N GLY A 259 -4.51 -8.07 -65.77
CA GLY A 259 -5.09 -8.84 -64.66
C GLY A 259 -4.44 -8.74 -63.28
N VAL A 260 -3.39 -7.94 -63.08
CA VAL A 260 -2.83 -7.74 -61.73
C VAL A 260 -3.54 -6.56 -61.06
N GLN A 261 -4.66 -6.84 -60.40
CA GLN A 261 -5.29 -5.87 -59.53
C GLN A 261 -4.47 -5.79 -58.23
N GLU A 262 -3.75 -4.70 -58.04
CA GLU A 262 -3.01 -4.45 -56.80
C GLU A 262 -3.99 -4.43 -55.63
N VAL A 263 -3.87 -5.44 -54.75
CA VAL A 263 -4.67 -5.51 -53.52
C VAL A 263 -4.12 -4.48 -52.55
N ASP A 264 -4.86 -3.38 -52.35
CA ASP A 264 -4.49 -2.35 -51.38
C ASP A 264 -4.67 -2.88 -49.95
N TRP A 265 -3.54 -3.19 -49.31
CA TRP A 265 -3.49 -3.72 -47.95
C TRP A 265 -4.00 -2.74 -46.89
N SER A 266 -4.16 -1.44 -47.22
CA SER A 266 -4.74 -0.45 -46.30
C SER A 266 -6.26 -0.63 -46.10
N LEU A 267 -6.92 -1.33 -47.02
CA LEU A 267 -8.34 -1.71 -46.92
C LEU A 267 -8.60 -2.85 -45.92
N TYR A 268 -7.56 -3.56 -45.46
CA TYR A 268 -7.71 -4.69 -44.53
C TYR A 268 -7.32 -4.35 -43.08
N THR A 269 -7.31 -3.06 -42.75
CA THR A 269 -7.00 -2.55 -41.40
C THR A 269 -8.09 -2.98 -40.41
N ARG A 270 -7.69 -3.37 -39.18
CA ARG A 270 -8.61 -3.89 -38.14
C ARG A 270 -9.84 -3.00 -37.90
N ASP A 271 -9.65 -1.69 -38.00
CA ASP A 271 -10.69 -0.67 -37.79
C ASP A 271 -11.77 -0.68 -38.89
N GLN A 272 -11.36 -0.87 -40.16
CA GLN A 272 -12.32 -0.96 -41.28
C GLN A 272 -13.14 -2.26 -41.22
N ARG A 273 -12.52 -3.36 -40.80
CA ARG A 273 -13.20 -4.65 -40.64
C ARG A 273 -14.26 -4.61 -39.53
N GLU A 274 -14.01 -3.87 -38.45
CA GLU A 274 -15.03 -3.63 -37.41
C GLU A 274 -16.13 -2.69 -37.89
N ARG A 275 -15.80 -1.70 -38.73
CA ARG A 275 -16.77 -0.77 -39.30
C ARG A 275 -17.72 -1.46 -40.29
N GLU A 276 -17.21 -2.28 -41.19
CA GLU A 276 -18.03 -3.10 -42.09
C GLU A 276 -18.90 -4.09 -41.31
N ARG A 277 -18.38 -4.70 -40.24
CA ARG A 277 -19.18 -5.59 -39.41
C ARG A 277 -20.37 -4.86 -38.78
N ARG A 278 -20.16 -3.62 -38.30
CA ARG A 278 -21.24 -2.79 -37.75
C ARG A 278 -22.26 -2.37 -38.81
N GLU A 279 -21.80 -1.94 -39.99
CA GLU A 279 -22.69 -1.55 -41.08
C GLU A 279 -23.51 -2.74 -41.58
N GLN A 280 -22.94 -3.95 -41.56
CA GLN A 280 -23.63 -5.18 -41.92
C GLN A 280 -24.64 -5.61 -40.84
N GLU A 281 -24.29 -5.49 -39.56
CA GLU A 281 -25.21 -5.69 -38.43
C GLU A 281 -26.39 -4.68 -38.49
N GLU A 282 -26.12 -3.40 -38.83
CA GLU A 282 -27.17 -2.38 -39.01
C GLU A 282 -28.04 -2.64 -40.25
N GLN A 283 -27.48 -3.10 -41.36
CA GLN A 283 -28.25 -3.50 -42.54
C GLN A 283 -29.11 -4.73 -42.28
N ASP A 284 -28.59 -5.72 -41.55
CA ASP A 284 -29.36 -6.89 -41.14
C ASP A 284 -30.49 -6.51 -40.17
N GLU A 285 -30.26 -5.59 -39.23
CA GLU A 285 -31.32 -5.05 -38.37
C GLU A 285 -32.37 -4.28 -39.17
N LEU A 286 -31.97 -3.46 -40.14
CA LEU A 286 -32.90 -2.75 -41.02
C LEU A 286 -33.71 -3.73 -41.87
N ALA A 287 -33.08 -4.74 -42.46
CA ALA A 287 -33.73 -5.77 -43.24
C ALA A 287 -34.72 -6.57 -42.39
N ASN A 288 -34.33 -6.94 -41.16
CA ASN A 288 -35.19 -7.66 -40.23
C ASN A 288 -36.36 -6.79 -39.76
N ARG A 289 -36.13 -5.49 -39.53
CA ARG A 289 -37.19 -4.52 -39.19
C ARG A 289 -38.16 -4.28 -40.34
N THR A 290 -37.68 -4.23 -41.58
CA THR A 290 -38.54 -4.16 -42.77
C THR A 290 -39.29 -5.47 -43.02
N HIS A 291 -38.69 -6.63 -42.71
CA HIS A 291 -39.34 -7.93 -42.83
C HIS A 291 -40.46 -8.10 -41.79
N ILE A 292 -40.27 -7.61 -40.57
CA ILE A 292 -41.31 -7.57 -39.53
C ILE A 292 -42.47 -6.64 -39.92
N LEU A 293 -42.18 -5.47 -40.51
CA LEU A 293 -43.21 -4.54 -40.98
C LEU A 293 -43.98 -5.07 -42.21
N ALA A 294 -43.32 -5.82 -43.10
CA ALA A 294 -43.98 -6.45 -44.24
C ALA A 294 -44.89 -7.63 -43.85
N PHE A 295 -44.63 -8.28 -42.70
CA PHE A 295 -45.48 -9.35 -42.16
C PHE A 295 -46.75 -8.82 -41.46
N ASP A 296 -46.77 -7.54 -41.08
CA ASP A 296 -47.90 -6.88 -40.40
C ASP A 296 -48.91 -6.28 -41.40
N GLU A 297 -48.57 -6.24 -42.70
CA GLU A 297 -49.39 -5.65 -43.78
C GLU A 297 -50.13 -6.72 -44.64
N GLU A 298 -49.87 -8.02 -44.43
CA GLU A 298 -50.56 -9.13 -45.13
C GLU A 298 -51.76 -9.73 -44.36
N ASP A 299 -52.02 -9.31 -43.12
CA ASP A 299 -53.11 -9.85 -42.27
C ASP A 299 -54.37 -8.94 -42.22
N ASP A 300 -54.46 -7.89 -43.06
CA ASP A 300 -55.60 -6.94 -43.07
C ASP A 300 -56.19 -6.68 -44.47
N ASP A 301 -56.43 -7.75 -45.25
CA ASP A 301 -57.31 -7.76 -46.45
C ASP A 301 -58.31 -8.94 -46.43
#